data_AF-A0A1V5YFV3-F1
#
_entry.id   AF-A0A1V5YFV3-F1
#
_cell.length_a   1.000
_cell.length_b   1.000
_cell.length_c   1.000
_cell.angle_alpha   90.00
_cell.angle_beta   90.00
_cell.angle_gamma   90.00
#
_symmetry.space_group_name_H-M   'P 1'
#
loop_
_entity.id
_entity.type
_entity.pdbx_description
1 polymer ?
#
loop_
_entity_poly.entity_id
_entity_poly.type
_entity_poly.pdbx_seq_one_letter_code
_entity_poly.pdbx_strand_id
1 'polypeptide(L)'
;MSEELEGRLVESRISLGPAALSELYEQGYFGRPRGRGLELSLVEAAYLLDRSRIRVLSEGGELDFPALFQRASSLERGFEFRYVVYKDLRERGYYVQPGRPDFRVYPRGGRPGKSPAEFYVLVISERMPLPLEDIMQPVRMAGQMRKRLMLAIVDEESDITFYEAREKSMSGLMEEMEEKGRATLLEDRVVLWNREASRRLHEIGFYGKPVGERLQLSLVESAYLLDRGLLSLMDRSGKELDRESFADRARQIEADFDLKFRVYSDLREKRMVVKTGFKFGSHFRVYKQVHGPEKVPHSDYLVHTLPADHIFLPPVLSRAVRLAHSVRKSMIFAYPLEGEDRPVSYLEIKRLKP
;
A
#
# COMPACT_ATOMS: atom_id res chain seq x y z
N MET A 1 -5.40 37.33 -29.91
CA MET A 1 -6.18 36.93 -28.72
C MET A 1 -7.04 35.77 -29.17
N SER A 2 -6.81 34.55 -28.68
CA SER A 2 -7.73 33.46 -29.03
C SER A 2 -9.04 33.74 -28.29
N GLU A 3 -10.16 33.60 -28.98
CA GLU A 3 -11.48 33.83 -28.44
C GLU A 3 -11.72 32.78 -27.35
N GLU A 4 -12.11 33.18 -26.13
CA GLU A 4 -12.35 32.22 -25.05
C GLU A 4 -13.52 31.29 -25.42
N LEU A 5 -13.27 29.99 -25.37
CA LEU A 5 -14.26 28.98 -25.73
C LEU A 5 -15.40 28.99 -24.72
N GLU A 6 -16.63 29.19 -25.19
CA GLU A 6 -17.84 29.13 -24.36
C GLU A 6 -18.29 27.68 -24.15
N GLY A 7 -18.41 27.26 -22.88
CA GLY A 7 -18.96 25.98 -22.46
C GLY A 7 -20.22 26.15 -21.62
N ARG A 8 -21.14 25.18 -21.69
CA ARG A 8 -22.37 25.14 -20.89
C ARG A 8 -22.35 23.98 -19.91
N LEU A 9 -22.66 24.25 -18.64
CA LEU A 9 -22.89 23.22 -17.63
C LEU A 9 -24.18 22.48 -17.92
N VAL A 10 -24.07 21.19 -18.20
CA VAL A 10 -25.19 20.26 -18.40
C VAL A 10 -25.02 19.14 -17.38
N GLU A 11 -25.92 19.08 -16.39
CA GLU A 11 -25.86 18.16 -15.25
C GLU A 11 -24.52 18.27 -14.49
N SER A 12 -23.57 17.37 -14.77
CA SER A 12 -22.24 17.27 -14.14
C SER A 12 -21.09 17.30 -15.16
N ARG A 13 -21.32 17.92 -16.32
CA ARG A 13 -20.36 18.02 -17.43
C ARG A 13 -20.43 19.41 -18.07
N ILE A 14 -19.31 19.86 -18.65
CA ILE A 14 -19.29 21.08 -19.47
C ILE A 14 -19.27 20.70 -20.95
N SER A 15 -20.28 21.14 -21.70
CA SER A 15 -20.35 20.94 -23.15
C SER A 15 -19.82 22.17 -23.87
N LEU A 16 -18.85 21.95 -24.77
CA LEU A 16 -18.22 22.97 -25.61
C LEU A 16 -18.53 22.72 -27.08
N GLY A 17 -18.50 23.79 -27.87
CA GLY A 17 -18.66 23.73 -29.33
C GLY A 17 -17.50 23.08 -30.09
N PRO A 18 -17.60 22.94 -31.43
CA PRO A 18 -16.61 22.24 -32.25
C PRO A 18 -15.18 22.79 -32.20
N ALA A 19 -15.01 24.10 -32.02
CA ALA A 19 -13.70 24.75 -31.94
C ALA A 19 -12.83 24.20 -30.78
N ALA A 20 -13.48 23.70 -29.71
CA ALA A 20 -12.78 23.10 -28.58
C ALA A 20 -12.03 21.80 -28.93
N LEU A 21 -12.41 21.11 -30.01
CA LEU A 21 -11.70 19.89 -30.44
C LEU A 21 -10.26 20.21 -30.86
N SER A 22 -10.06 21.22 -31.70
CA SER A 22 -8.73 21.65 -32.15
C SER A 22 -7.93 22.34 -31.03
N GLU A 23 -8.58 23.18 -30.23
CA GLU A 23 -7.88 24.04 -29.26
C GLU A 23 -7.57 23.35 -27.92
N LEU A 24 -8.41 22.41 -27.49
CA LEU A 24 -8.27 21.73 -26.19
C LEU A 24 -7.92 20.26 -26.33
N TYR A 25 -8.61 19.53 -27.21
CA TYR A 25 -8.45 18.08 -27.30
C TYR A 25 -7.21 17.66 -28.09
N GLU A 26 -6.99 18.19 -29.29
CA GLU A 26 -5.85 17.77 -30.14
C GLU A 26 -4.48 18.13 -29.55
N GLN A 27 -4.39 19.27 -28.86
CA GLN A 27 -3.15 19.75 -28.24
C GLN A 27 -2.98 19.24 -26.81
N GLY A 28 -4.02 19.39 -25.98
CA GLY A 28 -3.95 19.16 -24.53
C GLY A 28 -4.62 17.88 -24.05
N TYR A 29 -5.35 17.17 -24.91
CA TYR A 29 -6.17 15.99 -24.57
C TYR A 29 -7.09 16.24 -23.38
N PHE A 30 -7.69 17.44 -23.33
CA PHE A 30 -8.77 17.74 -22.39
C PHE A 30 -10.10 17.21 -22.93
N GLY A 31 -10.91 16.64 -22.05
CA GLY A 31 -12.27 16.20 -22.38
C GLY A 31 -12.35 14.96 -23.25
N ARG A 32 -13.58 14.70 -23.71
CA ARG A 32 -13.92 13.61 -24.63
C ARG A 32 -14.78 14.15 -25.78
N PRO A 33 -14.43 13.87 -27.05
CA PRO A 33 -15.26 14.24 -28.18
C PRO A 33 -16.67 13.65 -28.05
N ARG A 34 -17.71 14.47 -28.21
CA ARG A 34 -19.11 14.05 -28.16
C ARG A 34 -19.92 14.79 -29.21
N GLY A 35 -20.49 14.05 -30.16
CA GLY A 35 -21.17 14.65 -31.32
C GLY A 35 -20.20 15.52 -32.13
N ARG A 36 -20.54 16.79 -32.31
CA ARG A 36 -19.68 17.78 -33.00
C ARG A 36 -18.80 18.59 -32.04
N GLY A 37 -18.94 18.41 -30.74
CA GLY A 37 -18.28 19.22 -29.71
C GLY A 37 -17.39 18.41 -28.78
N LEU A 38 -17.03 19.04 -27.67
CA LEU A 38 -16.18 18.47 -26.63
C LEU A 38 -16.93 18.47 -25.29
N GLU A 39 -16.86 17.36 -24.56
CA GLU A 39 -17.38 17.25 -23.20
C GLU A 39 -16.22 17.25 -22.21
N LEU A 40 -16.22 18.17 -21.25
CA LEU A 40 -15.27 18.20 -20.14
C LEU A 40 -15.91 17.64 -18.87
N SER A 41 -15.09 16.96 -18.06
CA SER A 41 -15.40 16.78 -16.64
C SER A 41 -15.33 18.10 -15.88
N LEU A 42 -15.94 18.15 -14.68
CA LEU A 42 -15.89 19.34 -13.83
C LEU A 42 -14.46 19.72 -13.45
N VAL A 43 -13.59 18.74 -13.23
CA VAL A 43 -12.18 19.00 -12.84
C VAL A 43 -11.37 19.57 -14.00
N GLU A 44 -11.59 19.09 -15.22
CA GLU A 44 -10.99 19.67 -16.43
C GLU A 44 -11.50 21.09 -16.66
N ALA A 45 -12.80 21.31 -16.50
CA ALA A 45 -13.40 22.63 -16.68
C ALA A 45 -12.89 23.64 -15.65
N ALA A 46 -12.83 23.26 -14.37
CA ALA A 46 -12.29 24.13 -13.32
C ALA A 46 -10.82 24.48 -13.60
N TYR A 47 -10.01 23.52 -14.05
CA TYR A 47 -8.61 23.78 -14.42
C TYR A 47 -8.48 24.74 -15.61
N LEU A 48 -9.32 24.58 -16.64
CA LEU A 48 -9.29 25.43 -17.82
C LEU A 48 -9.85 26.83 -17.54
N LEU A 49 -10.86 26.95 -16.69
CA LEU A 49 -11.43 28.22 -16.23
C LEU A 49 -10.42 29.01 -15.38
N ASP A 50 -9.74 28.35 -14.43
CA ASP A 50 -8.66 28.95 -13.61
C ASP A 50 -7.50 29.51 -14.48
N ARG A 51 -7.33 28.95 -15.68
CA ARG A 51 -6.32 29.38 -16.66
C ARG A 51 -6.87 30.33 -17.74
N SER A 52 -8.11 30.83 -17.58
CA SER A 52 -8.80 31.70 -18.54
C SER A 52 -8.80 31.15 -19.97
N ARG A 53 -8.97 29.83 -20.11
CA ARG A 53 -9.03 29.15 -21.43
C ARG A 53 -10.44 28.89 -21.92
N ILE A 54 -11.41 28.93 -21.01
CA ILE A 54 -12.84 28.73 -21.31
C ILE A 54 -13.67 29.69 -20.46
N ARG A 55 -14.88 29.98 -20.91
CA ARG A 55 -15.97 30.54 -20.08
C ARG A 55 -17.03 29.47 -19.83
N VAL A 56 -17.64 29.49 -18.66
CA VAL A 56 -18.65 28.48 -18.29
C VAL A 56 -19.98 29.16 -18.00
N LEU A 57 -21.02 28.78 -18.72
CA LEU A 57 -22.39 29.25 -18.52
C LEU A 57 -23.24 28.17 -17.85
N SER A 58 -24.18 28.62 -17.02
CA SER A 58 -25.25 27.81 -16.41
C SER A 58 -26.61 28.45 -16.70
N GLU A 59 -27.70 27.81 -16.27
CA GLU A 59 -29.05 28.39 -16.35
C GLU A 59 -29.17 29.76 -15.65
N GLY A 60 -28.37 29.98 -14.60
CA GLY A 60 -28.33 31.23 -13.83
C GLY A 60 -27.36 32.29 -14.36
N GLY A 61 -26.70 32.06 -15.51
CA GLY A 61 -25.69 32.95 -16.08
C GLY A 61 -24.27 32.37 -16.02
N GLU A 62 -23.28 33.23 -16.24
CA GLU A 62 -21.86 32.87 -16.24
C GLU A 62 -21.37 32.49 -14.84
N LEU A 63 -20.61 31.40 -14.76
CA LEU A 63 -19.98 30.91 -13.54
C LEU A 63 -18.51 31.29 -13.55
N ASP A 64 -18.11 32.13 -12.60
CA ASP A 64 -16.71 32.35 -12.30
C ASP A 64 -16.07 31.13 -11.60
N PHE A 65 -14.76 31.17 -11.38
CA PHE A 65 -14.04 30.05 -10.78
C PHE A 65 -14.59 29.66 -9.39
N PRO A 66 -14.80 30.60 -8.44
CA PRO A 66 -15.45 30.28 -7.16
C PRO A 66 -16.82 29.61 -7.30
N ALA A 67 -17.70 30.14 -8.16
CA ALA A 67 -19.04 29.59 -8.35
C ALA A 67 -19.00 28.19 -8.98
N LEU A 68 -18.16 27.98 -10.01
CA LEU A 68 -17.99 26.65 -10.60
C LEU A 68 -17.41 25.66 -9.59
N PHE A 69 -16.42 26.07 -8.79
CA PHE A 69 -15.78 25.21 -7.80
C PHE A 69 -16.77 24.78 -6.71
N GLN A 70 -17.52 25.71 -6.13
CA GLN A 70 -18.57 25.41 -5.14
C GLN A 70 -19.64 24.50 -5.72
N ARG A 71 -20.07 24.78 -6.97
CA ARG A 71 -21.03 23.92 -7.66
C ARG A 71 -20.48 22.52 -7.86
N ALA A 72 -19.23 22.38 -8.29
CA ALA A 72 -18.61 21.09 -8.51
C ALA A 72 -18.41 20.29 -7.21
N SER A 73 -17.98 20.94 -6.10
CA SER A 73 -17.93 20.31 -4.78
C SER A 73 -19.29 19.84 -4.28
N SER A 74 -20.38 20.54 -4.64
CA SER A 74 -21.74 20.09 -4.30
C SER A 74 -22.22 18.89 -5.12
N LEU A 75 -21.72 18.74 -6.36
CA LEU A 75 -22.12 17.68 -7.29
C LEU A 75 -21.30 16.40 -7.12
N GLU A 76 -20.00 16.54 -6.82
CA GLU A 76 -19.11 15.40 -6.68
C GLU A 76 -18.34 15.46 -5.35
N ARG A 77 -18.55 14.47 -4.49
CA ARG A 77 -17.78 14.33 -3.24
C ARG A 77 -16.27 14.23 -3.54
N GLY A 78 -15.45 14.96 -2.78
CA GLY A 78 -13.99 14.97 -2.92
C GLY A 78 -13.49 15.65 -4.19
N PHE A 79 -14.33 16.46 -4.85
CA PHE A 79 -13.95 17.25 -6.01
C PHE A 79 -12.72 18.12 -5.73
N GLU A 80 -12.68 18.75 -4.56
CA GLU A 80 -11.60 19.62 -4.11
C GLU A 80 -10.24 18.92 -4.14
N PHE A 81 -10.17 17.69 -3.62
CA PHE A 81 -8.95 16.89 -3.63
C PHE A 81 -8.56 16.45 -5.05
N ARG A 82 -9.55 16.05 -5.86
CA ARG A 82 -9.34 15.70 -7.27
C ARG A 82 -8.80 16.88 -8.07
N TYR A 83 -9.31 18.08 -7.84
CA TYR A 83 -8.85 19.30 -8.50
C TYR A 83 -7.40 19.62 -8.15
N VAL A 84 -7.04 19.58 -6.87
CA VAL A 84 -5.66 19.82 -6.40
C VAL A 84 -4.68 18.84 -7.08
N VAL A 85 -5.00 17.55 -7.09
CA VAL A 85 -4.15 16.52 -7.73
C VAL A 85 -4.11 16.68 -9.25
N TYR A 86 -5.24 16.97 -9.89
CA TYR A 86 -5.31 17.18 -11.33
C TYR A 86 -4.46 18.37 -11.77
N LYS A 87 -4.55 19.49 -11.04
CA LYS A 87 -3.79 20.71 -11.27
C LYS A 87 -2.28 20.45 -11.14
N ASP A 88 -1.83 19.86 -10.02
CA ASP A 88 -0.41 19.54 -9.80
C ASP A 88 0.16 18.65 -10.91
N LEU A 89 -0.53 17.57 -11.27
CA LEU A 89 -0.06 16.68 -12.33
C LEU A 89 -0.01 17.37 -13.70
N ARG A 90 -1.03 18.17 -14.05
CA ARG A 90 -1.03 18.93 -15.31
C ARG A 90 0.09 19.97 -15.35
N GLU A 91 0.36 20.65 -14.24
CA GLU A 91 1.43 21.65 -14.12
C GLU A 91 2.83 21.01 -14.19
N ARG A 92 2.97 19.76 -13.74
CA ARG A 92 4.17 18.94 -13.96
C ARG A 92 4.34 18.47 -15.41
N GLY A 93 3.40 18.81 -16.31
CA GLY A 93 3.46 18.46 -17.73
C GLY A 93 2.91 17.07 -18.07
N TYR A 94 2.20 16.42 -17.15
CA TYR A 94 1.55 15.14 -17.43
C TYR A 94 0.27 15.33 -18.26
N TYR A 95 -0.03 14.37 -19.14
CA TYR A 95 -1.40 14.20 -19.63
C TYR A 95 -2.20 13.43 -18.58
N VAL A 96 -3.33 14.00 -18.18
CA VAL A 96 -4.21 13.46 -17.13
C VAL A 96 -5.62 13.38 -17.69
N GLN A 97 -6.20 12.18 -17.68
CA GLN A 97 -7.60 11.97 -18.10
C GLN A 97 -8.45 11.48 -16.91
N PRO A 98 -9.60 12.12 -16.64
CA PRO A 98 -10.59 11.59 -15.70
C PRO A 98 -11.01 10.17 -16.06
N GLY A 99 -11.09 9.31 -15.06
CA GLY A 99 -11.37 7.88 -15.21
C GLY A 99 -11.60 7.21 -13.85
N ARG A 100 -11.54 5.87 -13.83
CA ARG A 100 -11.56 5.10 -12.58
C ARG A 100 -10.13 4.66 -12.21
N PRO A 101 -9.71 4.73 -10.93
CA PRO A 101 -10.50 5.20 -9.79
C PRO A 101 -10.78 6.72 -9.82
N ASP A 102 -9.80 7.57 -10.12
CA ASP A 102 -10.04 9.01 -10.37
C ASP A 102 -9.39 9.50 -11.67
N PHE A 103 -8.12 9.13 -11.91
CA PHE A 103 -7.37 9.57 -13.10
C PHE A 103 -6.58 8.46 -13.77
N ARG A 104 -6.33 8.67 -15.07
CA ARG A 104 -5.32 7.97 -15.85
C ARG A 104 -4.22 8.96 -16.21
N VAL A 105 -2.98 8.63 -15.85
CA VAL A 105 -1.82 9.48 -16.10
C VAL A 105 -0.87 8.77 -17.05
N TYR A 106 -0.41 9.50 -18.05
CA TYR A 106 0.46 9.00 -19.11
C TYR A 106 1.93 9.23 -18.75
N PRO A 107 2.87 8.38 -19.18
CA PRO A 107 4.28 8.57 -18.88
C PRO A 107 4.80 9.87 -19.49
N ARG A 108 5.87 10.45 -18.93
CA ARG A 108 6.51 11.65 -19.50
C ARG A 108 6.93 11.40 -20.96
N GLY A 109 6.59 12.34 -21.85
CA GLY A 109 6.80 12.20 -23.30
C GLY A 109 5.79 11.28 -24.01
N GLY A 110 4.99 10.51 -23.27
CA GLY A 110 3.86 9.76 -23.78
C GLY A 110 2.59 10.61 -23.85
N ARG A 111 1.59 10.15 -24.62
CA ARG A 111 0.30 10.85 -24.73
C ARG A 111 -0.86 9.90 -25.07
N PRO A 112 -2.12 10.28 -24.81
CA PRO A 112 -3.28 9.48 -25.19
C PRO A 112 -3.27 9.12 -26.68
N GLY A 113 -3.73 7.90 -27.00
CA GLY A 113 -3.77 7.36 -28.36
C GLY A 113 -2.42 6.88 -28.91
N LYS A 114 -1.28 7.32 -28.37
CA LYS A 114 0.07 6.85 -28.77
C LYS A 114 0.75 5.98 -27.74
N SER A 115 0.59 6.31 -26.46
CA SER A 115 1.18 5.57 -25.35
C SER A 115 0.09 5.09 -24.42
N PRO A 116 0.20 3.88 -23.84
CA PRO A 116 -0.71 3.47 -22.79
C PRO A 116 -0.49 4.36 -21.55
N ALA A 117 -1.54 4.54 -20.74
CA ALA A 117 -1.38 5.15 -19.42
C ALA A 117 -0.34 4.36 -18.60
N GLU A 118 0.43 5.06 -17.78
CA GLU A 118 1.38 4.46 -16.83
C GLU A 118 0.70 4.22 -15.48
N PHE A 119 -0.04 5.23 -15.00
CA PHE A 119 -0.69 5.19 -13.69
C PHE A 119 -2.21 5.27 -13.77
N TYR A 120 -2.84 4.54 -12.88
CA TYR A 120 -4.16 4.88 -12.35
C TYR A 120 -3.95 5.63 -11.04
N VAL A 121 -4.68 6.72 -10.83
CA VAL A 121 -4.54 7.55 -9.64
C VAL A 121 -5.81 7.42 -8.81
N LEU A 122 -5.64 7.09 -7.53
CA LEU A 122 -6.66 7.15 -6.49
C LEU A 122 -6.35 8.35 -5.59
N VAL A 123 -7.29 9.30 -5.50
CA VAL A 123 -7.16 10.52 -4.70
C VAL A 123 -7.80 10.32 -3.35
N ILE A 124 -7.05 10.62 -2.29
CA ILE A 124 -7.43 10.37 -0.90
C ILE A 124 -7.23 11.65 -0.10
N SER A 125 -8.23 12.05 0.69
CA SER A 125 -8.04 13.07 1.72
C SER A 125 -7.34 12.47 2.93
N GLU A 126 -6.42 13.19 3.55
CA GLU A 126 -5.73 12.71 4.76
C GLU A 126 -6.69 12.38 5.92
N ARG A 127 -7.88 12.99 5.93
CA ARG A 127 -8.87 12.87 7.01
C ARG A 127 -9.85 11.74 6.80
N MET A 128 -9.87 11.15 5.60
CA MET A 128 -10.82 10.11 5.24
C MET A 128 -10.26 8.74 5.62
N PRO A 129 -10.98 7.95 6.45
CA PRO A 129 -10.63 6.55 6.68
C PRO A 129 -10.62 5.79 5.35
N LEU A 130 -9.63 4.92 5.18
CA LEU A 130 -9.38 4.20 3.93
C LEU A 130 -9.36 2.70 4.19
N PRO A 131 -10.49 2.00 4.00
CA PRO A 131 -10.55 0.54 4.04
C PRO A 131 -9.48 -0.10 3.16
N LEU A 132 -8.92 -1.24 3.61
CA LEU A 132 -7.94 -2.00 2.85
C LEU A 132 -8.47 -2.40 1.47
N GLU A 133 -9.73 -2.81 1.37
CA GLU A 133 -10.35 -3.21 0.10
C GLU A 133 -10.48 -2.04 -0.89
N ASP A 134 -10.68 -0.80 -0.39
CA ASP A 134 -10.70 0.41 -1.22
C ASP A 134 -9.34 0.73 -1.86
N ILE A 135 -8.24 0.19 -1.31
CA ILE A 135 -6.91 0.20 -1.95
C ILE A 135 -6.75 -1.02 -2.85
N MET A 136 -7.11 -2.21 -2.35
CA MET A 136 -6.83 -3.47 -3.03
C MET A 136 -7.61 -3.64 -4.32
N GLN A 137 -8.88 -3.20 -4.39
CA GLN A 137 -9.65 -3.26 -5.62
C GLN A 137 -8.97 -2.44 -6.74
N PRO A 138 -8.61 -1.16 -6.55
CA PRO A 138 -7.80 -0.42 -7.51
C PRO A 138 -6.43 -1.04 -7.82
N VAL A 139 -5.74 -1.63 -6.83
CA VAL A 139 -4.45 -2.31 -7.05
C VAL A 139 -4.61 -3.47 -8.02
N ARG A 140 -5.61 -4.33 -7.79
CA ARG A 140 -5.91 -5.49 -8.64
C ARG A 140 -6.30 -5.05 -10.05
N MET A 141 -7.18 -4.04 -10.17
CA MET A 141 -7.58 -3.47 -11.45
C MET A 141 -6.37 -2.90 -12.23
N ALA A 142 -5.52 -2.12 -11.56
CA ALA A 142 -4.32 -1.57 -12.19
C ALA A 142 -3.37 -2.70 -12.65
N GLY A 143 -3.15 -3.70 -11.82
CA GLY A 143 -2.32 -4.88 -12.14
C GLY A 143 -2.82 -5.64 -13.37
N GLN A 144 -4.12 -5.95 -13.43
CA GLN A 144 -4.76 -6.62 -14.57
C GLN A 144 -4.57 -5.84 -15.88
N MET A 145 -4.65 -4.50 -15.81
CA MET A 145 -4.46 -3.62 -16.96
C MET A 145 -2.97 -3.32 -17.27
N ARG A 146 -2.04 -3.96 -16.56
CA ARG A 146 -0.58 -3.69 -16.64
C ARG A 146 -0.28 -2.19 -16.44
N LYS A 147 -0.87 -1.63 -15.39
CA LYS A 147 -0.73 -0.25 -14.90
C LYS A 147 -0.24 -0.27 -13.46
N ARG A 148 0.24 0.88 -13.00
CA ARG A 148 0.66 1.07 -11.60
C ARG A 148 -0.42 1.88 -10.87
N LEU A 149 -0.76 1.53 -9.63
CA LEU A 149 -1.64 2.38 -8.82
C LEU A 149 -0.79 3.44 -8.10
N MET A 150 -1.13 4.70 -8.35
CA MET A 150 -0.63 5.87 -7.64
C MET A 150 -1.69 6.31 -6.64
N LEU A 151 -1.35 6.31 -5.35
CA LEU A 151 -2.16 6.94 -4.32
C LEU A 151 -1.71 8.40 -4.20
N ALA A 152 -2.63 9.34 -4.32
CA ALA A 152 -2.38 10.77 -4.11
C ALA A 152 -3.11 11.20 -2.83
N ILE A 153 -2.36 11.30 -1.73
CA ILE A 153 -2.90 11.74 -0.44
C ILE A 153 -2.75 13.25 -0.34
N VAL A 154 -3.87 13.96 -0.17
CA VAL A 154 -3.97 15.41 -0.05
C VAL A 154 -4.21 15.78 1.42
N ASP A 155 -3.36 16.62 1.98
CA ASP A 155 -3.49 17.10 3.36
C ASP A 155 -4.35 18.36 3.50
N GLU A 156 -4.47 18.87 4.74
CA GLU A 156 -5.26 20.07 5.04
C GLU A 156 -4.73 21.36 4.39
N GLU A 157 -3.45 21.41 4.04
CA GLU A 157 -2.81 22.55 3.37
C GLU A 157 -2.81 22.39 1.84
N SER A 158 -3.49 21.36 1.32
CA SER A 158 -3.50 20.96 -0.10
C SER A 158 -2.16 20.45 -0.63
N ASP A 159 -1.23 20.08 0.26
CA ASP A 159 0.02 19.44 -0.10
C ASP A 159 -0.23 17.98 -0.49
N ILE A 160 0.40 17.54 -1.59
CA ILE A 160 0.18 16.21 -2.16
C ILE A 160 1.37 15.32 -1.87
N THR A 161 1.07 14.17 -1.28
CA THR A 161 2.02 13.07 -1.15
C THR A 161 1.61 11.88 -2.03
N PHE A 162 2.49 11.53 -2.96
CA PHE A 162 2.30 10.38 -3.85
C PHE A 162 2.95 9.09 -3.30
N TYR A 163 2.20 8.00 -3.40
CA TYR A 163 2.68 6.64 -3.15
C TYR A 163 2.39 5.73 -4.35
N GLU A 164 3.21 4.71 -4.54
CA GLU A 164 2.87 3.58 -5.40
C GLU A 164 2.40 2.43 -4.52
N ALA A 165 1.24 1.87 -4.84
CA ALA A 165 0.66 0.70 -4.21
C ALA A 165 0.60 -0.46 -5.21
N ARG A 166 1.05 -1.65 -4.80
CA ARG A 166 0.99 -2.86 -5.64
C ARG A 166 0.95 -4.13 -4.81
N GLU A 167 0.40 -5.19 -5.38
CA GLU A 167 0.57 -6.54 -4.86
C GLU A 167 2.03 -6.96 -4.93
N LYS A 168 2.48 -7.67 -3.89
CA LYS A 168 3.84 -8.13 -3.75
C LYS A 168 3.90 -9.65 -3.64
N SER A 169 4.55 -10.29 -4.60
CA SER A 169 4.99 -11.68 -4.43
C SER A 169 6.22 -11.70 -3.53
N MET A 170 6.12 -12.46 -2.44
CA MET A 170 7.18 -12.64 -1.45
C MET A 170 7.92 -13.95 -1.73
N SER A 171 9.25 -13.92 -1.70
CA SER A 171 10.10 -15.11 -1.85
C SER A 171 11.48 -14.86 -1.23
N GLY A 172 12.07 -15.93 -0.70
CA GLY A 172 13.43 -15.95 -0.18
C GLY A 172 14.21 -17.18 -0.64
N LEU A 173 15.45 -17.28 -0.17
CA LEU A 173 16.45 -18.26 -0.60
C LEU A 173 17.08 -19.00 0.59
N MET A 174 16.42 -19.02 1.74
CA MET A 174 16.90 -19.75 2.91
C MET A 174 16.70 -21.27 2.74
N GLU A 175 17.62 -22.04 3.32
CA GLU A 175 17.55 -23.49 3.36
C GLU A 175 16.56 -23.99 4.44
N GLU A 176 16.00 -25.17 4.20
CA GLU A 176 15.14 -25.86 5.17
C GLU A 176 15.99 -26.63 6.19
N MET A 177 15.41 -26.86 7.37
CA MET A 177 16.12 -27.42 8.52
C MET A 177 15.34 -28.56 9.16
N GLU A 178 16.08 -29.51 9.76
CA GLU A 178 15.53 -30.73 10.37
C GLU A 178 15.95 -30.94 11.84
N GLU A 179 16.69 -30.00 12.43
CA GLU A 179 17.23 -30.18 13.80
C GLU A 179 16.14 -29.96 14.87
N LYS A 180 16.03 -30.92 15.80
CA LYS A 180 15.04 -30.88 16.88
C LYS A 180 15.65 -30.45 18.21
N GLY A 181 14.95 -29.58 18.94
CA GLY A 181 15.40 -29.08 20.24
C GLY A 181 14.32 -29.13 21.34
N ARG A 182 14.76 -29.16 22.60
CA ARG A 182 13.90 -29.00 23.79
C ARG A 182 13.96 -27.56 24.31
N ALA A 183 12.80 -26.94 24.45
CA ALA A 183 12.67 -25.58 24.95
C ALA A 183 11.66 -25.46 26.09
N THR A 184 11.79 -24.40 26.88
CA THR A 184 10.87 -24.08 27.97
C THR A 184 10.28 -22.69 27.78
N LEU A 185 8.96 -22.58 27.95
CA LEU A 185 8.26 -21.31 28.06
C LEU A 185 8.40 -20.73 29.47
N LEU A 186 9.09 -19.61 29.57
CA LEU A 186 9.34 -18.83 30.79
C LEU A 186 8.53 -17.54 30.73
N GLU A 187 7.32 -17.54 31.28
CA GLU A 187 6.37 -16.41 31.20
C GLU A 187 6.09 -15.97 29.75
N ASP A 188 6.89 -15.02 29.24
CA ASP A 188 6.78 -14.40 27.91
C ASP A 188 7.91 -14.80 26.94
N ARG A 189 8.84 -15.65 27.38
CA ARG A 189 10.05 -16.02 26.62
C ARG A 189 10.18 -17.51 26.46
N VAL A 190 10.58 -17.96 25.29
CA VAL A 190 10.93 -19.36 25.06
C VAL A 190 12.45 -19.49 25.01
N VAL A 191 13.01 -20.40 25.80
CA VAL A 191 14.44 -20.68 25.83
C VAL A 191 14.68 -22.10 25.35
N LEU A 192 15.43 -22.24 24.26
CA LEU A 192 15.94 -23.51 23.77
C LEU A 192 17.28 -23.82 24.46
N TRP A 193 17.31 -24.95 25.16
CA TRP A 193 18.43 -25.31 26.04
C TRP A 193 19.52 -26.11 25.34
N ASN A 194 19.15 -26.89 24.31
CA ASN A 194 20.11 -27.72 23.57
C ASN A 194 21.08 -26.81 22.80
N ARG A 195 22.37 -26.92 23.10
CA ARG A 195 23.44 -26.11 22.51
C ARG A 195 23.54 -26.27 20.99
N GLU A 196 23.53 -27.51 20.50
CA GLU A 196 23.73 -27.78 19.07
C GLU A 196 22.51 -27.35 18.26
N ALA A 197 21.30 -27.64 18.75
CA ALA A 197 20.06 -27.15 18.13
C ALA A 197 19.98 -25.62 18.15
N SER A 198 20.39 -24.98 19.26
CA SER A 198 20.47 -23.52 19.37
C SER A 198 21.41 -22.92 18.34
N ARG A 199 22.61 -23.51 18.21
CA ARG A 199 23.61 -23.08 17.24
C ARG A 199 23.10 -23.23 15.81
N ARG A 200 22.60 -24.40 15.42
CA ARG A 200 22.10 -24.67 14.06
C ARG A 200 20.92 -23.77 13.72
N LEU A 201 19.90 -23.69 14.57
CA LEU A 201 18.70 -22.87 14.31
C LEU A 201 19.05 -21.39 14.13
N HIS A 202 20.08 -20.91 14.82
CA HIS A 202 20.54 -19.54 14.64
C HIS A 202 21.43 -19.35 13.41
N GLU A 203 22.42 -20.22 13.19
CA GLU A 203 23.40 -20.07 12.11
C GLU A 203 22.78 -20.29 10.73
N ILE A 204 21.90 -21.29 10.59
CA ILE A 204 21.29 -21.67 9.31
C ILE A 204 19.95 -20.96 9.13
N GLY A 205 19.03 -21.08 10.09
CA GLY A 205 17.66 -20.58 9.97
C GLY A 205 17.45 -19.14 10.45
N PHE A 206 18.47 -18.55 11.08
CA PHE A 206 18.44 -17.22 11.69
C PHE A 206 17.32 -17.02 12.73
N TYR A 207 16.88 -18.10 13.38
CA TYR A 207 15.89 -18.06 14.46
C TYR A 207 16.47 -17.46 15.74
N GLY A 208 15.62 -16.87 16.56
CA GLY A 208 15.92 -16.44 17.91
C GLY A 208 17.05 -15.42 18.06
N LYS A 209 17.49 -15.26 19.30
CA LYS A 209 18.64 -14.46 19.70
C LYS A 209 19.52 -15.31 20.64
N PRO A 210 20.81 -15.49 20.33
CA PRO A 210 21.72 -16.21 21.21
C PRO A 210 21.85 -15.52 22.57
N VAL A 211 21.83 -16.32 23.64
CA VAL A 211 22.08 -15.90 25.03
C VAL A 211 22.99 -16.95 25.66
N GLY A 212 24.30 -16.71 25.63
CA GLY A 212 25.30 -17.74 25.95
C GLY A 212 25.21 -18.90 24.95
N GLU A 213 25.15 -20.13 25.45
CA GLU A 213 25.04 -21.35 24.62
C GLU A 213 23.58 -21.72 24.26
N ARG A 214 22.62 -20.85 24.60
CA ARG A 214 21.18 -21.09 24.47
C ARG A 214 20.57 -20.12 23.46
N LEU A 215 19.41 -20.49 22.92
CA LEU A 215 18.68 -19.64 21.99
C LEU A 215 17.37 -19.15 22.61
N GLN A 216 17.20 -17.82 22.69
CA GLN A 216 15.92 -17.23 23.07
C GLN A 216 15.07 -17.02 21.81
N LEU A 217 13.87 -17.58 21.79
CA LEU A 217 12.91 -17.51 20.68
C LEU A 217 11.75 -16.57 21.04
N SER A 218 11.19 -15.90 20.04
CA SER A 218 9.89 -15.24 20.19
C SER A 218 8.74 -16.27 20.22
N LEU A 219 7.55 -15.86 20.66
CA LEU A 219 6.37 -16.73 20.67
C LEU A 219 6.05 -17.27 19.27
N VAL A 220 6.06 -16.40 18.25
CA VAL A 220 5.80 -16.82 16.85
C VAL A 220 6.88 -17.72 16.27
N GLU A 221 8.16 -17.47 16.60
CA GLU A 221 9.26 -18.37 16.21
C GLU A 221 9.07 -19.76 16.84
N SER A 222 8.65 -19.79 18.10
CA SER A 222 8.47 -21.03 18.87
C SER A 222 7.27 -21.82 18.37
N ALA A 223 6.14 -21.16 18.11
CA ALA A 223 4.96 -21.77 17.52
C ALA A 223 5.28 -22.39 16.17
N TYR A 224 6.04 -21.69 15.32
CA TYR A 224 6.40 -22.19 13.99
C TYR A 224 7.30 -23.43 14.09
N LEU A 225 8.31 -23.39 14.96
CA LEU A 225 9.21 -24.53 15.14
C LEU A 225 8.49 -25.73 15.79
N LEU A 226 7.53 -25.49 16.69
CA LEU A 226 6.65 -26.52 17.25
C LEU A 226 5.76 -27.14 16.16
N ASP A 227 5.17 -26.32 15.28
CA ASP A 227 4.34 -26.76 14.16
C ASP A 227 5.12 -27.57 13.11
N ARG A 228 6.40 -27.26 12.93
CA ARG A 228 7.31 -28.04 12.06
C ARG A 228 7.87 -29.28 12.77
N GLY A 229 7.58 -29.50 14.05
CA GLY A 229 8.13 -30.61 14.83
C GLY A 229 9.63 -30.49 15.11
N LEU A 230 10.19 -29.29 14.98
CA LEU A 230 11.59 -28.94 15.24
C LEU A 230 11.81 -28.50 16.70
N LEU A 231 10.72 -28.31 17.45
CA LEU A 231 10.75 -27.91 18.85
C LEU A 231 9.82 -28.79 19.67
N SER A 232 10.26 -29.16 20.86
CA SER A 232 9.41 -29.68 21.94
C SER A 232 9.37 -28.62 23.04
N LEU A 233 8.17 -28.32 23.54
CA LEU A 233 7.95 -27.23 24.49
C LEU A 233 7.44 -27.76 25.82
N MET A 234 7.97 -27.19 26.90
CA MET A 234 7.51 -27.44 28.26
C MET A 234 7.22 -26.11 28.97
N ASP A 235 6.33 -26.12 29.95
CA ASP A 235 6.15 -25.01 30.88
C ASP A 235 7.18 -25.05 32.03
N ARG A 236 7.08 -24.09 32.95
CA ARG A 236 7.96 -24.01 34.14
C ARG A 236 7.81 -25.18 35.12
N SER A 237 6.67 -25.87 35.09
CA SER A 237 6.42 -27.05 35.93
C SER A 237 6.97 -28.34 35.31
N GLY A 238 7.43 -28.28 34.06
CA GLY A 238 7.89 -29.44 33.29
C GLY A 238 6.78 -30.15 32.53
N LYS A 239 5.56 -29.59 32.49
CA LYS A 239 4.45 -30.13 31.69
C LYS A 239 4.71 -29.82 30.21
N GLU A 240 4.55 -30.82 29.36
CA GLU A 240 4.65 -30.66 27.90
C GLU A 240 3.50 -29.78 27.39
N LEU A 241 3.83 -28.88 26.46
CA LEU A 241 2.90 -28.00 25.78
C LEU A 241 2.78 -28.44 24.33
N ASP A 242 1.58 -28.88 23.95
CA ASP A 242 1.22 -29.09 22.55
C ASP A 242 0.94 -27.75 21.85
N ARG A 243 0.61 -27.83 20.56
CA ARG A 243 0.39 -26.67 19.68
C ARG A 243 -0.75 -25.78 20.19
N GLU A 244 -1.86 -26.39 20.57
CA GLU A 244 -3.05 -25.69 21.03
C GLU A 244 -2.81 -25.03 22.39
N SER A 245 -2.28 -25.78 23.36
CA SER A 245 -1.94 -25.26 24.70
C SER A 245 -0.92 -24.12 24.63
N PHE A 246 0.08 -24.23 23.74
CA PHE A 246 1.05 -23.14 23.53
C PHE A 246 0.39 -21.92 22.88
N ALA A 247 -0.44 -22.11 21.85
CA ALA A 247 -1.14 -21.01 21.18
C ALA A 247 -2.07 -20.26 22.13
N ASP A 248 -2.81 -20.95 22.99
CA ASP A 248 -3.66 -20.33 24.01
C ASP A 248 -2.84 -19.47 24.98
N ARG A 249 -1.68 -19.97 25.41
CA ARG A 249 -0.79 -19.18 26.27
C ARG A 249 -0.21 -17.97 25.54
N ALA A 250 0.13 -18.12 24.26
CA ALA A 250 0.63 -17.03 23.44
C ALA A 250 -0.43 -15.94 23.22
N ARG A 251 -1.71 -16.31 22.97
CA ARG A 251 -2.84 -15.36 22.85
C ARG A 251 -3.07 -14.54 24.12
N GLN A 252 -2.84 -15.14 25.29
CA GLN A 252 -2.92 -14.42 26.57
C GLN A 252 -1.82 -13.36 26.73
N ILE A 253 -0.69 -13.51 26.03
CA ILE A 253 0.47 -12.59 26.11
C ILE A 253 0.42 -11.55 24.98
N GLU A 254 0.04 -11.98 23.78
CA GLU A 254 0.04 -11.17 22.56
C GLU A 254 -1.32 -11.30 21.85
N ALA A 255 -2.14 -10.25 21.94
CA ALA A 255 -3.52 -10.28 21.42
C ALA A 255 -3.59 -10.49 19.89
N ASP A 256 -2.57 -10.07 19.14
CA ASP A 256 -2.48 -10.25 17.68
C ASP A 256 -1.65 -11.48 17.28
N PHE A 257 -1.44 -12.42 18.21
CA PHE A 257 -0.60 -13.60 18.02
C PHE A 257 -1.01 -14.44 16.81
N ASP A 258 -2.30 -14.78 16.67
CA ASP A 258 -2.77 -15.65 15.57
C ASP A 258 -2.50 -15.03 14.20
N LEU A 259 -2.73 -13.72 14.08
CA LEU A 259 -2.50 -12.97 12.85
C LEU A 259 -1.01 -12.91 12.52
N LYS A 260 -0.17 -12.60 13.52
CA LYS A 260 1.28 -12.61 13.39
C LYS A 260 1.82 -13.99 13.05
N PHE A 261 1.31 -15.03 13.69
CA PHE A 261 1.74 -16.41 13.48
C PHE A 261 1.42 -16.89 12.06
N ARG A 262 0.23 -16.56 11.54
CA ARG A 262 -0.16 -16.85 10.16
C ARG A 262 0.80 -16.23 9.15
N VAL A 263 1.09 -14.93 9.29
CA VAL A 263 2.01 -14.21 8.40
C VAL A 263 3.46 -14.71 8.56
N TYR A 264 3.90 -14.95 9.80
CA TYR A 264 5.22 -15.48 10.09
C TYR A 264 5.43 -16.83 9.39
N SER A 265 4.45 -17.74 9.52
CA SER A 265 4.49 -19.07 8.92
C SER A 265 4.55 -18.99 7.39
N ASP A 266 3.69 -18.19 6.76
CA ASP A 266 3.67 -18.03 5.30
C ASP A 266 5.01 -17.46 4.76
N LEU A 267 5.60 -16.47 5.44
CA LEU A 267 6.91 -15.94 5.06
C LEU A 267 8.04 -16.95 5.23
N ARG A 268 8.00 -17.78 6.28
CA ARG A 268 8.99 -18.85 6.50
C ARG A 268 8.85 -19.97 5.47
N GLU A 269 7.63 -20.36 5.13
CA GLU A 269 7.33 -21.31 4.05
C GLU A 269 7.83 -20.79 2.69
N LYS A 270 7.77 -19.47 2.48
CA LYS A 270 8.38 -18.77 1.33
C LYS A 270 9.90 -18.60 1.43
N ARG A 271 10.56 -19.34 2.33
CA ARG A 271 12.03 -19.38 2.53
C ARG A 271 12.65 -18.04 2.88
N MET A 272 11.91 -17.20 3.59
CA MET A 272 12.42 -15.91 4.08
C MET A 272 12.89 -16.00 5.53
N VAL A 273 13.73 -15.05 5.93
CA VAL A 273 14.06 -14.83 7.35
C VAL A 273 13.15 -13.76 7.91
N VAL A 274 12.49 -14.07 9.03
CA VAL A 274 11.54 -13.18 9.69
C VAL A 274 12.02 -12.90 11.11
N LYS A 275 12.33 -11.64 11.42
CA LYS A 275 12.72 -11.18 12.77
C LYS A 275 11.79 -10.09 13.26
N THR A 276 11.81 -9.82 14.56
CA THR A 276 11.06 -8.69 15.14
C THR A 276 11.37 -7.36 14.41
N GLY A 277 10.30 -6.66 14.03
CA GLY A 277 10.33 -5.33 13.42
C GLY A 277 10.18 -4.21 14.45
N PHE A 278 10.16 -4.52 15.75
CA PHE A 278 9.82 -3.57 16.83
C PHE A 278 10.61 -2.25 16.77
N LYS A 279 11.92 -2.33 16.47
CA LYS A 279 12.79 -1.14 16.31
C LYS A 279 12.39 -0.19 15.18
N PHE A 280 11.48 -0.62 14.31
CA PHE A 280 10.98 0.11 13.16
C PHE A 280 9.45 0.25 13.17
N GLY A 281 8.79 0.07 14.32
CA GLY A 281 7.32 0.23 14.43
C GLY A 281 6.52 -0.72 13.52
N SER A 282 7.08 -1.88 13.18
CA SER A 282 6.43 -2.93 12.38
C SER A 282 6.49 -4.26 13.14
N HIS A 283 5.67 -5.24 12.75
CA HIS A 283 5.68 -6.55 13.40
C HIS A 283 6.96 -7.31 13.06
N PHE A 284 7.36 -7.27 11.77
CA PHE A 284 8.52 -7.98 11.30
C PHE A 284 9.44 -7.12 10.45
N ARG A 285 10.74 -7.41 10.55
CA ARG A 285 11.72 -7.10 9.53
C ARG A 285 12.08 -8.40 8.83
N VAL A 286 12.05 -8.39 7.50
CA VAL A 286 12.16 -9.61 6.69
C VAL A 286 13.33 -9.50 5.72
N TYR A 287 14.04 -10.61 5.57
CA TYR A 287 15.20 -10.74 4.69
C TYR A 287 14.92 -11.84 3.68
N LYS A 288 15.28 -11.61 2.42
CA LYS A 288 15.23 -12.64 1.38
C LYS A 288 16.28 -13.73 1.59
N GLN A 289 17.44 -13.34 2.10
CA GLN A 289 18.57 -14.24 2.32
C GLN A 289 19.48 -13.67 3.41
N VAL A 290 20.06 -14.57 4.21
CA VAL A 290 21.07 -14.25 5.22
C VAL A 290 22.16 -15.31 5.14
N HIS A 291 23.43 -14.90 5.03
CA HIS A 291 24.59 -15.79 5.01
C HIS A 291 25.23 -15.85 6.41
N GLY A 292 24.52 -16.45 7.36
CA GLY A 292 24.96 -16.56 8.74
C GLY A 292 24.97 -15.24 9.54
N PRO A 293 25.38 -15.28 10.82
CA PRO A 293 25.23 -14.17 11.76
C PRO A 293 26.33 -13.11 11.71
N GLU A 294 27.48 -13.39 11.08
CA GLU A 294 28.65 -12.49 11.11
C GLU A 294 28.47 -11.22 10.25
N LYS A 295 27.74 -11.33 9.14
CA LYS A 295 27.39 -10.20 8.26
C LYS A 295 25.91 -10.23 7.92
N VAL A 296 25.08 -9.90 8.92
CA VAL A 296 23.64 -9.78 8.71
C VAL A 296 23.38 -8.64 7.74
N PRO A 297 22.79 -8.91 6.55
CA PRO A 297 22.46 -7.85 5.60
C PRO A 297 21.43 -6.90 6.19
N HIS A 298 21.19 -5.76 5.54
CA HIS A 298 20.02 -4.96 5.88
C HIS A 298 18.76 -5.72 5.46
N SER A 299 17.72 -5.73 6.30
CA SER A 299 16.44 -6.35 5.92
C SER A 299 15.84 -5.67 4.69
N ASP A 300 15.22 -6.44 3.80
CA ASP A 300 14.58 -5.95 2.58
C ASP A 300 13.25 -5.25 2.88
N TYR A 301 12.49 -5.80 3.84
CA TYR A 301 11.10 -5.42 4.09
C TYR A 301 10.85 -5.09 5.55
N LEU A 302 9.94 -4.14 5.77
CA LEU A 302 9.18 -4.02 7.02
C LEU A 302 7.79 -4.56 6.75
N VAL A 303 7.39 -5.62 7.45
CA VAL A 303 6.09 -6.25 7.31
C VAL A 303 5.24 -5.94 8.54
N HIS A 304 4.06 -5.37 8.30
CA HIS A 304 3.06 -5.13 9.32
C HIS A 304 1.81 -5.95 8.99
N THR A 305 1.25 -6.62 9.99
CA THR A 305 0.12 -7.53 9.79
C THR A 305 -1.18 -6.81 10.05
N LEU A 306 -2.16 -7.01 9.18
CA LEU A 306 -3.47 -6.36 9.22
C LEU A 306 -4.58 -7.41 9.23
N PRO A 307 -5.70 -7.18 9.93
CA PRO A 307 -6.91 -7.95 9.72
C PRO A 307 -7.49 -7.65 8.31
N ALA A 308 -8.37 -8.53 7.81
CA ALA A 308 -8.93 -8.41 6.47
C ALA A 308 -9.82 -7.16 6.30
N ASP A 309 -10.48 -6.74 7.37
CA ASP A 309 -11.35 -5.57 7.47
C ASP A 309 -10.61 -4.29 7.90
N HIS A 310 -9.28 -4.28 7.83
CA HIS A 310 -8.48 -3.15 8.29
C HIS A 310 -8.87 -1.83 7.59
N ILE A 311 -8.96 -0.77 8.39
CA ILE A 311 -9.18 0.60 7.91
C ILE A 311 -7.95 1.42 8.22
N PHE A 312 -7.27 1.89 7.17
CA PHE A 312 -6.14 2.79 7.30
C PHE A 312 -6.60 4.19 7.67
N LEU A 313 -5.86 4.82 8.59
CA LEU A 313 -5.81 6.27 8.69
C LEU A 313 -4.66 6.76 7.80
N PRO A 314 -4.91 7.62 6.79
CA PRO A 314 -3.87 8.11 5.88
C PRO A 314 -2.60 8.66 6.58
N PRO A 315 -2.68 9.38 7.73
CA PRO A 315 -1.49 9.83 8.43
C PRO A 315 -0.67 8.69 9.05
N VAL A 316 -1.32 7.60 9.49
CA VAL A 316 -0.66 6.40 10.01
C VAL A 316 0.02 5.63 8.89
N LEU A 317 -0.68 5.44 7.76
CA LEU A 317 -0.12 4.86 6.54
C LEU A 317 1.12 5.65 6.08
N SER A 318 1.00 6.97 5.98
CA SER A 318 2.08 7.88 5.58
C SER A 318 3.29 7.75 6.49
N ARG A 319 3.08 7.70 7.82
CA ARG A 319 4.13 7.51 8.82
C ARG A 319 4.87 6.18 8.64
N ALA A 320 4.14 5.09 8.44
CA ALA A 320 4.72 3.76 8.24
C ALA A 320 5.59 3.72 6.97
N VAL A 321 5.08 4.27 5.85
CA VAL A 321 5.84 4.31 4.59
C VAL A 321 7.05 5.24 4.69
N ARG A 322 6.94 6.40 5.35
CA ARG A 322 8.06 7.31 5.60
C ARG A 322 9.15 6.66 6.44
N LEU A 323 8.77 5.91 7.47
CA LEU A 323 9.70 5.18 8.33
C LEU A 323 10.44 4.08 7.54
N ALA A 324 9.72 3.28 6.74
CA ALA A 324 10.37 2.29 5.88
C ALA A 324 11.34 2.94 4.88
N HIS A 325 10.93 4.05 4.26
CA HIS A 325 11.74 4.80 3.32
C HIS A 325 13.03 5.37 3.96
N SER A 326 12.96 5.90 5.19
CA SER A 326 14.13 6.48 5.87
C SER A 326 15.22 5.45 6.17
N VAL A 327 14.82 4.19 6.41
CA VAL A 327 15.76 3.07 6.65
C VAL A 327 16.02 2.24 5.38
N ARG A 328 15.67 2.77 4.20
CA ARG A 328 15.84 2.16 2.87
C ARG A 328 15.21 0.76 2.75
N LYS A 329 13.96 0.63 3.20
CA LYS A 329 13.16 -0.61 3.14
C LYS A 329 11.82 -0.34 2.46
N SER A 330 11.23 -1.40 1.91
CA SER A 330 9.84 -1.35 1.46
C SER A 330 8.88 -1.64 2.61
N MET A 331 7.82 -0.84 2.72
CA MET A 331 6.71 -1.11 3.65
C MET A 331 5.76 -2.12 3.00
N ILE A 332 5.52 -3.23 3.70
CA ILE A 332 4.64 -4.31 3.29
C ILE A 332 3.55 -4.48 4.33
N PHE A 333 2.31 -4.47 3.87
CA PHE A 333 1.14 -4.79 4.68
C PHE A 333 0.67 -6.19 4.32
N ALA A 334 0.74 -7.11 5.28
CA ALA A 334 0.35 -8.50 5.12
C ALA A 334 -1.03 -8.72 5.73
N TYR A 335 -1.94 -9.33 4.98
CA TYR A 335 -3.31 -9.57 5.44
C TYR A 335 -3.80 -10.94 4.96
N PRO A 336 -4.63 -11.64 5.75
CA PRO A 336 -5.24 -12.90 5.32
C PRO A 336 -6.37 -12.64 4.33
N LEU A 337 -6.54 -13.53 3.35
CA LEU A 337 -7.77 -13.59 2.56
C LEU A 337 -8.84 -14.40 3.31
N GLU A 338 -10.10 -14.03 3.13
CA GLU A 338 -11.23 -14.80 3.67
C GLU A 338 -11.44 -16.10 2.85
N GLY A 339 -11.75 -17.20 3.53
CA GLY A 339 -12.29 -18.41 2.89
C GLY A 339 -11.29 -19.51 2.50
N GLU A 340 -9.98 -19.36 2.74
CA GLU A 340 -8.99 -20.41 2.45
C GLU A 340 -8.02 -20.63 3.61
N ASP A 341 -7.58 -21.87 3.79
CA ASP A 341 -6.76 -22.26 4.94
C ASP A 341 -5.43 -21.50 5.01
N ARG A 342 -4.78 -21.13 3.87
CA ARG A 342 -3.65 -20.15 3.81
C ARG A 342 -3.40 -19.55 2.41
N PRO A 343 -3.97 -18.37 2.10
CA PRO A 343 -3.17 -17.37 1.40
C PRO A 343 -3.10 -16.06 2.19
N VAL A 344 -1.87 -15.71 2.59
CA VAL A 344 -1.53 -14.35 3.01
C VAL A 344 -1.22 -13.53 1.77
N SER A 345 -1.93 -12.42 1.62
CA SER A 345 -1.65 -11.42 0.59
C SER A 345 -0.78 -10.30 1.13
N TYR A 346 -0.01 -9.69 0.23
CA TYR A 346 0.98 -8.67 0.58
C TYR A 346 0.79 -7.45 -0.30
N LEU A 347 0.53 -6.32 0.33
CA LEU A 347 0.43 -5.00 -0.30
C LEU A 347 1.72 -4.22 -0.02
N GLU A 348 2.49 -3.90 -1.06
CA GLU A 348 3.63 -3.00 -0.97
C GLU A 348 3.18 -1.57 -1.23
N ILE A 349 3.51 -0.65 -0.32
CA ILE A 349 3.32 0.78 -0.51
C ILE A 349 4.66 1.48 -0.32
N LYS A 350 5.07 2.27 -1.31
CA LYS A 350 6.33 3.02 -1.29
C LYS A 350 6.13 4.45 -1.77
N ARG A 351 6.99 5.37 -1.31
CA ARG A 351 6.97 6.76 -1.77
C ARG A 351 7.22 6.81 -3.28
N LEU A 352 6.41 7.60 -3.98
CA LEU A 352 6.56 7.87 -5.40
C LEU A 352 6.88 9.35 -5.60
N LYS A 353 7.74 9.66 -6.58
CA LYS A 353 8.01 11.02 -7.05
C LYS A 353 7.71 11.05 -8.55
N PRO A 354 6.49 11.44 -8.95
CA PRO A 354 6.15 11.62 -10.36
C PRO A 354 6.86 12.82 -10.96
#